data_AF-A0AAU9RJ24-F1
#
_entry.id   AF-A0AAU9RJ24-F1
#
_cell.length_a   1.000
_cell.length_b   1.000
_cell.length_c   1.000
_cell.angle_alpha   90.00
_cell.angle_beta   90.00
_cell.angle_gamma   90.00
#
_symmetry.space_group_name_H-M   'P 1'
#
loop_
_entity.id
_entity.type
_entity.pdbx_description
1 polymer ?
#
loop_
_entity_poly.entity_id
_entity_poly.type
_entity_poly.pdbx_seq_one_letter_code
_entity_poly.pdbx_strand_id
1 'polypeptide(L)'
;MDIQTDHKAGFRREQTNSSEKAGGSHGPLRASAHIRVSARFDYQPDICKDYKETGYCGYGDSCKFLHGRGDYKPGWLIEKEWDEAEKVR
;
A
#
# COMPACT_ATOMS: atom_id res chain seq x y z
N MET A 1 -37.46 18.18 18.25
CA MET A 1 -37.93 17.43 17.06
C MET A 1 -36.68 16.88 16.41
N ASP A 2 -36.10 15.89 17.08
CA ASP A 2 -34.71 15.50 16.90
C ASP A 2 -34.71 14.21 16.09
N ILE A 3 -34.57 14.36 14.77
CA ILE A 3 -34.39 13.24 13.85
C ILE A 3 -32.90 12.92 13.90
N GLN A 4 -32.51 12.08 14.85
CA GLN A 4 -31.24 11.38 14.76
C GLN A 4 -31.39 10.37 13.64
N THR A 5 -30.86 10.70 12.46
CA THR A 5 -30.85 9.83 11.29
C THR A 5 -30.05 8.57 11.64
N ASP A 6 -30.75 7.46 11.90
CA ASP A 6 -30.15 6.17 12.20
C ASP A 6 -29.35 5.64 10.99
N HIS A 7 -28.06 5.97 10.93
CA HIS A 7 -27.10 5.43 9.96
C HIS A 7 -26.94 3.89 10.04
N LYS A 8 -27.63 3.23 10.98
CA LYS A 8 -27.61 1.78 11.17
C LYS A 8 -28.56 1.01 10.24
N ALA A 9 -29.53 1.67 9.61
CA ALA A 9 -30.62 1.00 8.89
C ALA A 9 -30.41 0.87 7.36
N GLY A 10 -29.21 1.17 6.84
CA GLY A 10 -28.99 1.33 5.39
C GLY A 10 -28.11 0.30 4.67
N PHE A 11 -27.40 -0.60 5.36
CA PHE A 11 -26.47 -1.49 4.67
C PHE A 11 -27.16 -2.80 4.25
N ARG A 12 -27.60 -2.84 2.99
CA ARG A 12 -28.16 -4.00 2.27
C ARG A 12 -27.37 -5.28 2.62
N ARG A 13 -28.03 -6.23 3.28
CA ARG A 13 -27.50 -7.56 3.67
C ARG A 13 -27.14 -8.49 2.51
N GLU A 14 -27.21 -8.02 1.27
CA GLU A 14 -27.08 -8.87 0.07
C GLU A 14 -25.63 -9.32 -0.22
N GLN A 15 -24.61 -8.60 0.28
CA GLN A 15 -23.19 -8.91 0.01
C GLN A 15 -22.47 -9.69 1.11
N THR A 16 -23.17 -10.17 2.14
CA THR A 16 -22.51 -10.88 3.25
C THR A 16 -22.55 -12.39 3.05
N ASN A 17 -21.89 -12.91 2.01
CA ASN A 17 -21.48 -14.32 1.98
C ASN A 17 -20.24 -14.47 2.88
N SER A 18 -20.42 -14.32 4.20
CA SER A 18 -19.48 -14.66 5.27
C SER A 18 -20.11 -14.29 6.61
N SER A 19 -21.10 -15.05 7.03
CA SER A 19 -21.47 -15.22 8.44
C SER A 19 -21.39 -16.74 8.62
N GLU A 20 -20.74 -17.34 9.62
CA GLU A 20 -21.13 -17.23 11.03
C GLU A 20 -20.00 -17.63 12.03
N LYS A 21 -18.71 -17.34 11.78
CA LYS A 21 -17.64 -17.72 12.73
C LYS A 21 -16.60 -16.64 13.02
N ALA A 22 -17.06 -15.47 13.46
CA ALA A 22 -16.44 -14.56 14.44
C ALA A 22 -16.79 -13.11 14.12
N GLY A 23 -17.49 -12.44 15.05
CA GLY A 23 -17.79 -11.01 14.98
C GLY A 23 -18.83 -10.64 13.92
N GLY A 24 -19.71 -9.69 14.21
CA GLY A 24 -20.67 -9.20 13.21
C GLY A 24 -19.97 -8.60 11.98
N SER A 25 -20.77 -8.20 10.99
CA SER A 25 -20.34 -7.48 9.78
C SER A 25 -19.59 -6.16 10.03
N HIS A 26 -19.53 -5.71 11.28
CA HIS A 26 -18.89 -4.48 11.71
C HIS A 26 -17.85 -4.81 12.77
N GLY A 27 -16.58 -4.74 12.38
CA GLY A 27 -15.43 -5.02 13.23
C GLY A 27 -14.29 -5.67 12.45
N PRO A 28 -13.13 -5.91 13.09
CA PRO A 28 -12.02 -6.63 12.48
C PRO A 28 -12.49 -8.01 11.98
N LEU A 29 -12.49 -8.20 10.67
CA LEU A 29 -12.87 -9.47 10.05
C LEU A 29 -11.72 -10.46 10.16
N ARG A 30 -12.04 -11.69 10.56
CA ARG A 30 -11.08 -12.80 10.54
C ARG A 30 -10.66 -13.10 9.09
N ALA A 31 -9.36 -13.06 8.81
CA ALA A 31 -8.82 -13.52 7.52
C ALA A 31 -9.09 -15.02 7.29
N SER A 32 -9.28 -15.43 6.04
CA SER A 32 -9.56 -16.83 5.70
C SER A 32 -8.39 -17.75 6.09
N ALA A 33 -8.71 -18.87 6.74
CA ALA A 33 -7.70 -19.73 7.38
C ALA A 33 -6.81 -20.52 6.40
N HIS A 34 -7.22 -20.67 5.14
CA HIS A 34 -6.58 -21.59 4.18
C HIS A 34 -6.29 -20.95 2.81
N ILE A 35 -6.28 -19.62 2.71
CA ILE A 35 -5.72 -18.91 1.55
C ILE A 35 -4.27 -18.53 1.82
N ARG A 36 -3.41 -18.68 0.83
CA ARG A 36 -2.07 -18.06 0.84
C ARG A 36 -2.14 -16.77 0.05
N VAL A 37 -1.77 -15.65 0.66
CA VAL A 37 -1.64 -14.38 -0.05
C VAL A 37 -0.32 -14.41 -0.81
N SER A 38 -0.37 -14.16 -2.13
CA SER A 38 0.83 -14.01 -2.93
C SER A 38 1.48 -12.65 -2.60
N ALA A 39 2.69 -12.68 -2.07
CA ALA A 39 3.50 -11.49 -1.87
C ALA A 39 4.33 -11.23 -3.13
N ARG A 40 4.26 -10.01 -3.65
CA ARG A 40 5.15 -9.50 -4.69
C ARG A 40 5.81 -8.23 -4.17
N PHE A 41 7.10 -8.09 -4.44
CA PHE A 41 7.83 -6.87 -4.14
C PHE A 41 7.60 -5.87 -5.26
N ASP A 42 7.03 -4.71 -4.92
CA ASP A 42 6.92 -3.59 -5.84
C ASP A 42 8.20 -2.76 -5.74
N TYR A 43 9.05 -2.88 -6.76
CA TYR A 43 10.33 -2.18 -6.82
C TYR A 43 10.22 -0.78 -7.41
N GLN A 44 9.05 -0.35 -7.89
CA GLN A 44 8.89 0.96 -8.52
C GLN A 44 8.71 2.05 -7.44
N PRO A 45 9.70 2.96 -7.24
CA PRO A 45 9.54 4.02 -6.26
C PRO A 45 8.65 5.13 -6.82
N ASP A 46 7.65 5.56 -6.06
CA ASP A 46 6.83 6.72 -6.38
C ASP A 46 7.55 8.05 -6.04
N ILE A 47 8.75 8.26 -6.58
CA ILE A 47 9.54 9.48 -6.42
C ILE A 47 9.37 10.39 -7.63
N CYS A 48 9.19 11.69 -7.38
CA CYS A 48 9.14 12.68 -8.43
C CYS A 48 10.50 12.82 -9.11
N LYS A 49 10.57 12.43 -10.39
CA LYS A 49 11.80 12.53 -11.18
C LYS A 49 12.33 13.96 -11.25
N ASP A 50 11.48 14.91 -11.63
CA ASP A 50 11.88 16.30 -11.83
C ASP A 50 12.40 16.93 -10.53
N TYR A 51 11.72 16.66 -9.41
CA TYR A 51 12.16 17.15 -8.10
C TYR A 51 13.46 16.50 -7.64
N LYS A 52 13.68 15.22 -7.96
CA LYS A 52 14.92 14.53 -7.59
C LYS A 52 16.13 15.08 -8.33
N GLU A 53 16.01 15.30 -9.64
CA GLU A 53 17.13 15.74 -10.48
C GLU A 53 17.39 17.25 -10.38
N THR A 54 16.31 18.06 -10.36
CA THR A 54 16.44 19.52 -10.44
C THR A 54 16.17 20.23 -9.12
N GLY A 55 15.55 19.56 -8.14
CA GLY A 55 15.07 20.18 -6.90
C GLY A 55 13.81 21.03 -7.06
N TYR A 56 13.23 21.09 -8.26
CA TYR A 56 12.01 21.83 -8.55
C TYR A 56 11.02 20.94 -9.30
N CYS A 57 9.77 20.92 -8.83
CA CYS A 57 8.68 20.27 -9.54
C CYS A 57 7.72 21.33 -10.05
N GLY A 58 7.41 21.33 -11.35
CA GLY A 58 6.45 22.28 -11.93
C GLY A 58 5.02 22.13 -11.37
N TYR A 59 4.70 20.99 -10.77
CA TYR A 59 3.41 20.75 -10.11
C TYR A 59 3.36 21.28 -8.66
N GLY A 60 4.49 21.73 -8.10
CA GLY A 60 4.61 22.15 -6.71
C GLY A 60 4.10 21.06 -5.74
N ASP A 61 3.45 21.47 -4.65
CA ASP A 61 2.90 20.57 -3.63
C ASP A 61 1.71 19.73 -4.13
N SER A 62 1.23 19.96 -5.35
CA SER A 62 0.17 19.19 -5.99
C SER A 62 0.69 17.90 -6.65
N CYS A 63 2.00 17.68 -6.62
CA CYS A 63 2.62 16.51 -7.25
C CYS A 63 2.15 15.23 -6.57
N LYS A 64 1.67 14.26 -7.36
CA LYS A 64 1.25 12.94 -6.85
C LYS A 64 2.41 12.07 -6.37
N PHE A 65 3.63 12.43 -6.73
CA PHE A 65 4.84 11.67 -6.45
C PHE A 65 5.63 12.31 -5.30
N LEU A 66 6.39 11.49 -4.59
CA LEU A 66 7.16 11.92 -3.43
C LEU A 66 8.29 12.89 -3.79
N HIS A 67 8.35 14.02 -3.09
CA HIS A 67 9.42 15.00 -3.16
C HIS A 67 10.62 14.63 -2.26
N GLY A 68 11.26 13.51 -2.58
CA GLY A 68 12.47 13.04 -1.89
C GLY A 68 13.73 13.23 -2.73
N ARG A 69 14.80 13.79 -2.15
CA ARG A 69 16.13 13.91 -2.77
C ARG A 69 17.14 12.84 -2.30
N GLY A 70 16.66 11.79 -1.65
CA GLY A 70 17.51 10.66 -1.27
C GLY A 70 18.08 9.93 -2.48
N ASP A 71 19.36 9.62 -2.43
CA ASP A 71 20.16 8.93 -3.45
C ASP A 71 20.44 7.46 -3.09
N TYR A 72 19.64 6.89 -2.20
CA TYR A 72 19.78 5.49 -1.77
C TYR A 72 19.63 4.51 -2.93
N LYS A 73 20.45 3.46 -2.91
CA LYS A 73 20.36 2.35 -3.86
C LYS A 73 19.06 1.55 -3.62
N PRO A 74 18.32 1.17 -4.67
CA PRO A 74 17.17 0.29 -4.53
C PRO A 74 17.62 -1.12 -4.14
N GLY A 75 16.75 -1.87 -3.45
CA GLY A 75 17.08 -3.20 -2.91
C GLY A 75 17.67 -4.15 -3.94
N TRP A 76 17.10 -4.22 -5.15
CA TRP A 76 17.59 -5.08 -6.23
C TRP A 76 19.02 -4.76 -6.68
N LEU A 77 19.45 -3.49 -6.59
CA LEU A 77 20.81 -3.09 -6.94
C LEU A 77 21.79 -3.57 -5.86
N ILE A 78 21.39 -3.49 -4.59
CA ILE A 78 22.18 -3.99 -3.46
C ILE A 78 22.33 -5.52 -3.53
N GLU A 79 21.25 -6.23 -3.83
CA GLU A 79 21.27 -7.70 -4.00
C GLU A 79 22.22 -8.11 -5.14
N LYS A 80 22.18 -7.38 -6.25
CA LYS A 80 23.07 -7.62 -7.40
C LYS A 80 24.54 -7.39 -7.05
N GLU A 81 24.84 -6.25 -6.41
CA GLU A 81 26.22 -5.92 -6.00
C GLU A 81 26.78 -6.96 -5.02
N TRP A 82 25.93 -7.50 -4.14
CA TRP A 82 26.32 -8.56 -3.20
C TRP A 82 26.63 -9.89 -3.90
N ASP A 83 25.78 -10.33 -4.83
CA ASP A 83 25.99 -11.54 -5.64
C ASP A 83 27.25 -11.44 -6.52
N GLU A 84 27.50 -10.27 -7.11
CA GLU A 84 28.72 -10.01 -7.88
C GLU A 84 29.98 -10.05 -7.00
N ALA A 85 29.92 -9.50 -5.78
CA ALA A 85 31.02 -9.55 -4.82
C ALA A 85 31.30 -10.98 -4.34
N GLU A 86 30.26 -11.80 -4.13
CA GLU A 86 30.42 -13.21 -3.75
C GLU A 86 31.06 -14.05 -4.86
N LYS A 87 30.75 -13.76 -6.14
CA LYS A 87 31.36 -14.45 -7.29
C LYS A 87 32.85 -14.15 -7.50
N VAL A 88 33.30 -12.98 -7.06
CA VAL A 88 34.71 -12.56 -7.19
C VAL A 88 35.57 -13.10 -6.04
N ARG A 89 34.95 -13.42 -4.91
CA ARG A 89 35.60 -14.02 -3.73
C ARG A 89 35.92 -15.50 -3.96
#